data_AF-A0A356NSN6-F1
#
_entry.id   AF-A0A356NSN6-F1
#
_cell.length_a   1.000
_cell.length_b   1.000
_cell.length_c   1.000
_cell.angle_alpha   90.00
_cell.angle_beta   90.00
_cell.angle_gamma   90.00
#
_symmetry.space_group_name_H-M   'P 1'
#
loop_
_entity.id
_entity.type
_entity.pdbx_description
1 polymer ?
#
loop_
_entity_poly.entity_id
_entity_poly.type
_entity_poly.pdbx_seq_one_letter_code
_entity_poly.pdbx_strand_id
1 'polypeptide(L)' 'MTAASIANSSGSADTAGASSTVTDSDVLVIGAGFGGIASALRMRARGYSVTLVDRLQAIGGR' A
#
# COMPACT_ATOMS: atom_id res chain seq x y z
N MET A 1 46.89 -1.11 -7.13
CA MET A 1 46.93 -1.19 -5.65
C MET A 1 46.78 0.21 -5.11
N THR A 2 45.80 0.64 -4.33
CA THR A 2 44.61 0.03 -3.72
C THR A 2 43.91 1.21 -3.05
N ALA A 3 42.64 1.45 -3.36
CA ALA A 3 41.69 2.08 -2.45
C ALA A 3 40.30 1.79 -3.04
N ALA A 4 39.77 0.64 -2.66
CA ALA A 4 38.38 0.30 -2.95
C ALA A 4 37.49 1.31 -2.22
N SER A 5 36.65 1.98 -2.99
CA SER A 5 35.53 2.80 -2.52
C SER A 5 34.65 1.96 -1.60
N ILE A 6 34.62 2.31 -0.31
CA ILE A 6 33.65 1.79 0.65
C ILE A 6 32.34 2.56 0.44
N ALA A 7 31.50 2.01 -0.42
CA ALA A 7 30.10 2.41 -0.54
C ALA A 7 29.38 2.07 0.78
N ASN A 8 28.79 3.10 1.39
CA ASN A 8 28.02 2.97 2.61
C ASN A 8 26.71 2.22 2.34
N SER A 9 26.67 0.93 2.65
CA SER A 9 25.44 0.13 2.70
C SER A 9 24.82 0.21 4.08
N SER A 10 24.32 1.39 4.47
CA SER A 10 23.37 1.48 5.58
C SER A 10 21.98 1.23 5.01
N GLY A 11 21.60 -0.04 4.99
CA GLY A 11 20.29 -0.50 4.56
C GLY A 11 19.18 0.13 5.39
N SER A 12 18.26 0.81 4.72
CA SER A 12 16.95 1.21 5.23
C SER A 12 15.98 0.07 4.95
N ALA A 13 15.93 -0.90 5.86
CA ALA A 13 15.03 -2.05 5.78
C ALA A 13 13.65 -1.73 6.38
N ASP A 14 13.05 -0.57 6.06
CA ASP A 14 11.75 -0.14 6.60
C ASP A 14 11.31 1.23 6.07
N THR A 15 11.22 1.45 4.76
CA THR A 15 10.28 2.48 4.28
C THR A 15 9.76 2.13 2.89
N ALA A 16 8.78 1.23 2.84
CA ALA A 16 7.90 1.07 1.67
C ALA A 16 6.92 2.26 1.60
N GLY A 17 7.46 3.46 1.47
CA GLY A 17 6.75 4.70 1.22
C GLY A 17 7.37 5.33 -0.01
N ALA A 18 7.08 4.74 -1.17
CA ALA A 18 7.53 5.25 -2.44
C ALA A 18 6.94 6.65 -2.65
N SER A 19 7.83 7.61 -2.86
CA SER A 19 7.59 8.94 -3.38
C SER A 19 6.45 8.96 -4.41
N SER A 20 5.26 9.40 -4.00
CA SER A 20 4.22 9.80 -4.93
C SER A 20 4.06 11.31 -4.83
N THR A 21 4.41 11.97 -5.93
CA THR A 21 3.88 13.27 -6.30
C THR A 21 2.41 13.33 -5.86
N VAL A 22 2.04 14.37 -5.10
CA VAL A 22 0.70 14.55 -4.53
C VAL A 22 -0.33 14.76 -5.64
N THR A 23 -0.69 13.63 -6.27
CA THR A 23 -1.78 13.41 -7.22
C THR A 23 -2.11 11.91 -7.37
N ASP A 24 -1.42 11.00 -6.65
CA ASP A 24 -1.86 9.61 -6.47
C ASP A 24 -2.86 9.59 -5.33
N SER A 25 -4.15 9.52 -5.64
CA SER A 25 -5.20 9.54 -4.62
C SER A 25 -5.30 8.16 -3.98
N ASP A 26 -4.64 8.00 -2.84
CA ASP A 26 -4.72 6.80 -2.02
C ASP A 26 -6.08 6.70 -1.32
N VAL A 27 -6.71 5.52 -1.39
CA VAL A 27 -8.02 5.23 -0.79
C VAL A 27 -7.87 4.14 0.27
N LEU A 28 -8.22 4.48 1.50
CA LEU A 28 -8.34 3.51 2.61
C LEU A 28 -9.79 3.06 2.77
N VAL A 29 -10.02 1.74 2.72
CA VAL A 29 -11.33 1.12 2.96
C VAL A 29 -11.28 0.31 4.25
N ILE A 30 -12.21 0.58 5.17
CA ILE A 30 -12.31 -0.12 6.46
C ILE A 30 -13.54 -1.04 6.44
N GLY A 31 -13.29 -2.34 6.56
CA GLY A 31 -14.27 -3.43 6.54
C GLY A 31 -14.31 -4.19 5.21
N ALA A 32 -14.16 -5.52 5.23
CA ALA A 32 -14.22 -6.43 4.08
C ALA A 32 -15.61 -7.09 3.92
N GLY A 33 -16.67 -6.41 4.37
CA GLY A 33 -18.04 -6.78 4.04
C GLY A 33 -18.35 -6.56 2.55
N PHE A 34 -19.54 -6.98 2.11
CA PHE A 34 -19.97 -6.84 0.71
C PHE A 34 -19.82 -5.41 0.18
N GLY A 35 -20.27 -4.41 0.94
CA GLY A 35 -20.16 -3.00 0.55
C GLY A 35 -18.72 -2.47 0.56
N GLY A 36 -17.88 -2.95 1.48
CA GLY A 36 -16.48 -2.52 1.60
C GLY A 36 -15.66 -3.02 0.41
N ILE A 37 -15.77 -4.29 0.09
CA ILE A 37 -15.11 -4.88 -1.08
C ILE A 37 -15.62 -4.24 -2.38
N ALA A 38 -16.93 -4.05 -2.52
CA ALA A 38 -17.50 -3.38 -3.70
C ALA A 38 -16.94 -1.96 -3.88
N SER A 39 -16.78 -1.22 -2.78
CA SER A 39 -16.21 0.13 -2.78
C SER A 39 -14.72 0.11 -3.16
N ALA A 40 -13.93 -0.79 -2.56
CA ALA A 40 -12.52 -0.94 -2.87
C ALA A 40 -12.28 -1.32 -4.35
N LEU A 41 -13.06 -2.27 -4.87
CA LEU A 41 -13.00 -2.67 -6.27
C LEU A 41 -13.39 -1.53 -7.20
N ARG A 42 -14.43 -0.75 -6.86
CA ARG A 42 -14.83 0.42 -7.65
C ARG A 42 -13.74 1.48 -7.71
N MET A 43 -12.99 1.66 -6.62
CA MET A 43 -11.88 2.62 -6.60
C MET A 43 -10.65 2.07 -7.33
N ARG A 44 -10.35 0.78 -7.23
CA ARG A 44 -9.31 0.15 -8.07
C ARG A 44 -9.62 0.24 -9.55
N ALA A 45 -10.89 0.03 -9.94
CA ALA A 45 -11.32 0.15 -11.34
C ALA A 45 -11.18 1.59 -11.88
N ARG A 46 -11.14 2.59 -11.00
CA ARG A 46 -10.90 4.00 -11.35
C ARG A 46 -9.42 4.38 -11.36
N GLY A 47 -8.52 3.43 -11.08
CA GLY A 47 -7.07 3.65 -11.08
C GLY A 47 -6.53 4.17 -9.75
N TYR A 48 -7.33 4.17 -8.68
CA TYR A 48 -6.84 4.56 -7.36
C TYR A 48 -5.96 3.46 -6.74
N SER A 49 -4.95 3.89 -6.01
CA SER A 49 -4.25 3.04 -5.04
C SER A 49 -5.20 2.77 -3.87
N VAL A 50 -5.49 1.50 -3.57
CA VAL A 50 -6.49 1.12 -2.56
C VAL A 50 -5.87 0.19 -1.53
N THR A 51 -6.00 0.56 -0.27
CA THR A 51 -5.70 -0.29 0.88
C THR A 51 -6.99 -0.69 1.57
N LEU A 52 -7.24 -1.98 1.71
CA LEU A 52 -8.40 -2.52 2.44
C LEU A 52 -7.95 -3.13 3.76
N VAL A 53 -8.61 -2.75 4.86
CA VAL A 53 -8.32 -3.25 6.20
C VAL A 53 -9.60 -3.80 6.83
N ASP A 54 -9.55 -5.01 7.37
CA ASP A 54 -10.61 -5.59 8.20
C ASP A 54 -10.00 -6.20 9.48
N ARG A 55 -10.81 -6.25 10.53
CA ARG A 55 -10.49 -6.97 11.76
C ARG A 55 -10.48 -8.48 11.53
N LEU A 56 -11.39 -8.98 10.69
CA LEU A 56 -11.53 -10.42 10.44
C LEU A 56 -10.52 -10.88 9.39
N GLN A 57 -10.03 -12.11 9.53
CA GLN A 57 -9.12 -12.73 8.55
C GLN A 57 -9.87 -13.22 7.29
N ALA A 58 -11.21 -13.19 7.30
CA ALA A 58 -12.06 -13.64 6.21
C ALA A 58 -12.82 -12.45 5.59
N ILE A 59 -12.97 -12.51 4.27
CA ILE A 59 -13.82 -11.59 3.51
C ILE A 59 -15.29 -12.01 3.60
N GLY A 60 -16.22 -11.05 3.51
CA GLY A 60 -17.66 -11.34 3.48
C GLY A 60 -18.46 -10.70 4.61
N GLY A 61 -17.80 -10.16 5.63
CA GLY A 61 -18.47 -9.57 6.78
C GLY A 61 -18.80 -10.62 7.85
N ARG A 62 -20.03 -10.62 8.36
CA ARG A 62 -20.49 -11.55 9.39
C ARG A 62 -20.47 -12.99 8.91
#